data_AF-A0A1H7Z0E8-F1
#
_entry.id   AF-A0A1H7Z0E8-F1
#
_cell.length_a   1.000
_cell.length_b   1.000
_cell.length_c   1.000
_cell.angle_alpha   90.00
_cell.angle_beta   90.00
_cell.angle_gamma   90.00
#
_symmetry.space_group_name_H-M   'P 1'
#
loop_
_entity.id
_entity.type
_entity.pdbx_description
1 polymer ?
#
loop_
_entity_poly.entity_id
_entity_poly.type
_entity_poly.pdbx_seq_one_letter_code
_entity_poly.pdbx_strand_id
1 'polypeptide(L)'
;MKYLVKLRYYPGDALQAIRKEDLQALAAKESLAVGLENIEGEMTPKGEKTLDKDLETISQTVISLETDSEDSLKNSLREVIRTYRSPRTVFSLWGSNQEGEKVAWRVIEELDGWW
;
A
#
# COMPACT_ATOMS: atom_id res chain seq x y z
N MET A 1 0.95 -10.45 -17.24
CA MET A 1 0.65 -11.07 -15.93
C MET A 1 0.17 -9.93 -15.06
N LYS A 2 -0.96 -10.08 -14.37
CA LYS A 2 -1.58 -8.95 -13.68
C LYS A 2 -1.08 -8.84 -12.25
N TYR A 3 -0.40 -7.76 -11.92
CA TYR A 3 0.06 -7.45 -10.57
C TYR A 3 -0.98 -6.61 -9.84
N LEU A 4 -1.22 -6.92 -8.57
CA LEU A 4 -2.04 -6.12 -7.67
C LEU A 4 -1.29 -5.99 -6.34
N VAL A 5 -1.03 -4.76 -5.93
CA VAL A 5 -0.43 -4.44 -4.63
C VAL A 5 -1.36 -3.52 -3.85
N LYS A 6 -1.65 -3.88 -2.60
CA LYS A 6 -2.37 -3.04 -1.65
C LYS A 6 -1.41 -2.59 -0.55
N LEU A 7 -1.14 -1.29 -0.47
CA LEU A 7 -0.27 -0.67 0.52
C LEU A 7 -1.11 -0.02 1.60
N ARG A 8 -0.99 -0.51 2.83
CA ARG A 8 -1.68 0.09 3.99
C ARG A 8 -0.86 1.25 4.56
N TYR A 9 -1.46 2.43 4.52
CA TYR A 9 -0.87 3.69 4.93
C TYR A 9 -1.07 3.95 6.42
N TYR A 10 -0.01 4.41 7.09
CA TYR A 10 -0.07 4.89 8.47
C TYR A 10 -0.02 6.43 8.50
N PRO A 11 -1.08 7.12 8.95
CA PRO A 11 -1.17 8.59 8.84
C PRO A 11 -0.19 9.37 9.72
N GLY A 12 0.44 8.74 10.72
CA GLY A 12 1.31 9.42 11.67
C GLY A 12 2.73 9.73 11.18
N ASP A 13 3.14 9.26 10.01
CA ASP A 13 4.54 9.38 9.55
C ASP A 13 4.70 9.59 8.04
N ALA A 14 3.84 10.38 7.40
CA ALA A 14 4.05 10.73 6.00
C ALA A 14 4.88 11.99 5.83
N LEU A 15 5.69 12.05 4.76
CA LEU A 15 6.30 13.30 4.32
C LEU A 15 5.27 14.26 3.73
N GLN A 16 4.21 13.71 3.11
CA GLN A 16 3.13 14.46 2.48
C GLN A 16 1.79 13.75 2.69
N ALA A 17 0.73 14.53 2.89
CA ALA A 17 -0.63 13.99 2.93
C ALA A 17 -1.00 13.35 1.58
N ILE A 18 -1.62 12.17 1.61
CA ILE A 18 -2.12 11.53 0.39
C ILE A 18 -3.26 12.36 -0.20
N ARG A 19 -3.10 12.77 -1.46
CA ARG A 19 -4.14 13.44 -2.24
C ARG A 19 -4.50 12.60 -3.46
N LYS A 20 -5.77 12.62 -3.84
CA LYS A 20 -6.26 11.82 -4.98
C LYS A 20 -5.61 12.26 -6.29
N GLU A 21 -5.32 13.55 -6.42
CA GLU A 21 -4.70 14.16 -7.59
C GLU A 21 -3.26 13.65 -7.80
N ASP A 22 -2.50 13.52 -6.70
CA ASP A 22 -1.13 12.99 -6.74
C ASP A 22 -1.12 11.52 -7.20
N LEU A 23 -2.08 10.73 -6.73
CA LEU A 23 -2.24 9.32 -7.13
C LEU A 23 -2.71 9.18 -8.59
N GLN A 24 -3.57 10.09 -9.07
CA GLN A 24 -3.98 10.11 -10.48
C GLN A 24 -2.83 10.50 -11.41
N ALA A 25 -1.97 11.43 -10.99
CA ALA A 25 -0.77 11.78 -11.73
C ALA A 25 0.19 10.58 -11.83
N LEU A 26 0.37 9.83 -10.74
CA LEU A 26 1.14 8.58 -10.72
C LEU A 26 0.54 7.53 -11.67
N ALA A 27 -0.78 7.33 -11.62
CA ALA A 27 -1.51 6.41 -12.49
C ALA A 27 -1.26 6.70 -13.97
N ALA A 28 -1.35 7.98 -14.36
CA ALA A 28 -1.13 8.41 -15.74
C ALA A 28 0.34 8.27 -16.17
N LYS A 29 1.28 8.63 -15.30
CA LYS A 29 2.72 8.59 -15.57
C LYS A 29 3.22 7.17 -15.86
N GLU A 30 2.82 6.21 -15.04
CA GLU A 30 3.35 4.85 -15.08
C GLU A 30 2.40 3.87 -15.80
N SER A 31 1.30 4.37 -16.36
CA SER A 31 0.27 3.59 -17.07
C SER A 31 -0.28 2.43 -16.22
N LEU A 32 -0.74 2.75 -15.01
CA LEU A 32 -1.33 1.77 -14.08
C LEU A 32 -2.61 2.30 -13.44
N ALA A 33 -3.42 1.39 -12.93
CA ALA A 33 -4.60 1.77 -12.15
C ALA A 33 -4.21 1.98 -10.68
N VAL A 34 -4.48 3.18 -10.16
CA VAL A 34 -4.30 3.51 -8.74
C VAL A 34 -5.66 3.70 -8.08
N GLY A 35 -5.86 3.05 -6.94
CA GLY A 35 -7.01 3.27 -6.06
C GLY A 35 -6.60 3.80 -4.70
N LEU A 36 -7.55 4.48 -4.05
CA LEU A 36 -7.43 4.93 -2.67
C LEU A 36 -8.73 4.58 -1.95
N GLU A 37 -8.66 3.66 -1.01
CA GLU A 37 -9.79 3.17 -0.23
C GLU A 37 -9.55 3.47 1.24
N ASN A 38 -10.58 3.93 1.95
CA ASN A 38 -10.58 3.92 3.41
C ASN A 38 -11.38 2.70 3.84
N ILE A 39 -10.70 1.70 4.39
CA ILE A 39 -11.33 0.54 5.00
C ILE A 39 -11.69 0.96 6.42
N GLU A 40 -12.97 1.20 6.66
CA GLU A 40 -13.52 1.42 7.99
C GLU A 40 -13.65 0.06 8.69
N GLY A 41 -13.29 0.02 9.97
CA GLY A 41 -13.38 -1.20 10.76
C GLY A 41 -14.76 -1.37 11.39
N GLU A 42 -15.48 -2.44 11.08
CA GLU A 42 -16.61 -2.91 11.90
C GLU A 42 -16.11 -3.95 12.91
N MET A 43 -16.67 -3.93 14.13
CA MET A 43 -16.37 -4.91 15.18
C MET A 43 -16.80 -6.32 14.75
N THR A 44 -15.91 -7.09 14.13
CA THR A 44 -16.13 -8.52 13.89
C THR A 44 -15.41 -9.40 14.93
N PRO A 45 -16.04 -10.46 15.48
CA PRO A 45 -15.47 -11.28 16.55
C PRO A 45 -14.25 -12.16 16.16
N LYS A 46 -13.67 -11.97 14.97
CA LYS A 46 -12.68 -12.89 14.36
C LYS A 46 -11.32 -12.25 14.02
N GLY A 47 -11.09 -11.00 14.38
CA GLY A 47 -9.85 -10.30 14.05
C GLY A 47 -8.60 -10.88 14.76
N GLU A 48 -7.48 -10.90 14.03
CA GLU A 48 -6.17 -11.13 14.63
C GLU A 48 -5.73 -9.90 15.46
N LYS A 49 -5.20 -10.18 16.65
CA LYS A 49 -4.80 -9.15 17.62
C LYS A 49 -3.40 -8.63 17.32
N THR A 50 -3.27 -7.30 17.27
CA THR A 50 -1.95 -6.65 17.46
C THR A 50 -2.11 -5.47 18.41
N LEU A 51 -1.30 -5.46 19.49
CA LEU A 51 -1.25 -4.36 20.48
C LEU A 51 -2.63 -3.93 21.04
N ASP A 52 -3.34 -4.87 21.66
CA ASP A 52 -4.61 -4.68 22.39
C ASP A 52 -5.83 -4.20 21.58
N LYS A 53 -5.76 -4.16 20.24
CA LYS A 53 -6.92 -3.93 19.38
C LYS A 53 -6.94 -4.88 18.19
N ASP A 54 -8.14 -5.30 17.79
CA ASP A 54 -8.34 -6.12 16.60
C ASP A 54 -8.08 -5.24 15.38
N LEU A 55 -7.25 -5.68 14.43
CA LEU A 55 -6.88 -4.84 13.28
C LEU A 55 -8.09 -4.39 12.46
N GLU A 56 -9.11 -5.24 12.45
CA GLU A 56 -10.42 -5.02 11.84
C GLU A 56 -11.19 -3.85 12.46
N THR A 57 -10.71 -3.25 13.56
CA THR A 57 -11.34 -2.11 14.24
C THR A 57 -10.66 -0.77 13.94
N ILE A 58 -9.53 -0.78 13.24
CA ILE A 58 -8.76 0.43 12.92
C ILE A 58 -9.09 0.85 11.49
N SER A 59 -9.56 2.08 11.32
CA SER A 59 -9.74 2.65 9.98
C SER A 59 -8.38 2.76 9.28
N GLN A 60 -8.26 2.19 8.09
CA GLN A 60 -7.01 2.12 7.34
C GLN A 60 -7.19 2.71 5.94
N THR A 61 -6.30 3.63 5.58
CA THR A 61 -6.19 4.08 4.20
C THR A 61 -5.32 3.10 3.41
N VAL A 62 -5.82 2.63 2.28
CA VAL A 62 -5.19 1.63 1.42
C VAL A 62 -4.99 2.21 0.03
N ILE A 63 -3.74 2.23 -0.43
CA ILE A 63 -3.39 2.57 -1.82
C ILE A 63 -3.32 1.25 -2.59
N SER A 64 -4.10 1.11 -3.65
CA SER A 64 -4.01 -0.03 -4.56
C SER A 64 -3.26 0.36 -5.83
N LEU A 65 -2.34 -0.50 -6.27
CA LEU A 65 -1.59 -0.36 -7.52
C LEU A 65 -1.82 -1.62 -8.36
N GLU A 66 -2.32 -1.45 -9.58
CA GLU A 66 -2.63 -2.54 -10.48
C GLU A 66 -2.08 -2.30 -11.89
N THR A 67 -1.29 -3.24 -12.39
CA THR A 67 -0.66 -3.14 -13.71
C THR A 67 -0.25 -4.52 -14.23
N ASP A 68 -0.04 -4.64 -15.54
CA ASP A 68 0.55 -5.82 -16.17
C ASP A 68 2.08 -5.72 -16.36
N SER A 69 2.68 -4.58 -15.96
CA SER A 69 4.10 -4.26 -16.11
C SER A 69 4.82 -4.26 -14.77
N GLU A 70 5.81 -5.13 -14.60
CA GLU A 70 6.62 -5.18 -13.39
C GLU A 70 7.42 -3.89 -13.18
N ASP A 71 7.93 -3.28 -14.26
CA ASP A 71 8.74 -2.06 -14.16
C ASP A 71 7.89 -0.85 -13.73
N SER A 72 6.70 -0.70 -14.31
CA SER A 72 5.72 0.32 -13.89
C SER A 72 5.35 0.14 -12.42
N LEU A 73 5.16 -1.11 -11.99
CA LEU A 73 4.88 -1.42 -10.58
C LEU A 73 6.04 -1.01 -9.68
N LYS A 74 7.27 -1.40 -10.00
CA LYS A 74 8.46 -1.07 -9.20
C LYS A 74 8.67 0.43 -9.09
N ASN A 75 8.55 1.18 -10.18
CA ASN A 75 8.70 2.63 -10.17
C ASN A 75 7.66 3.28 -9.25
N SER A 76 6.41 2.82 -9.37
CA SER A 76 5.30 3.35 -8.58
C SER A 76 5.41 3.01 -7.10
N LEU A 77 5.85 1.79 -6.77
CA LEU A 77 6.16 1.39 -5.40
C LEU A 77 7.24 2.29 -4.80
N ARG A 78 8.34 2.54 -5.53
CA ARG A 78 9.40 3.44 -5.05
C ARG A 78 8.88 4.85 -4.81
N GLU A 79 8.05 5.37 -5.70
CA GLU A 79 7.46 6.70 -5.57
C GLU A 79 6.51 6.79 -4.36
N VAL A 80 5.64 5.81 -4.18
CA VAL A 80 4.71 5.73 -3.04
C VAL A 80 5.46 5.55 -1.72
N ILE A 81 6.43 4.63 -1.64
CA ILE A 81 7.22 4.38 -0.43
C ILE A 81 8.02 5.65 -0.06
N ARG A 82 8.64 6.32 -1.02
CA ARG A 82 9.42 7.54 -0.74
C ARG A 82 8.54 8.71 -0.31
N THR A 83 7.39 8.89 -0.96
CA THR A 83 6.52 10.07 -0.73
C THR A 83 5.67 9.90 0.53
N TYR A 84 5.04 8.74 0.67
CA TYR A 84 4.06 8.48 1.73
C TYR A 84 4.61 7.61 2.85
N ARG A 85 5.89 7.20 2.77
CA ARG A 85 6.54 6.34 3.77
C ARG A 85 5.70 5.11 4.09
N SER A 86 5.14 4.49 3.05
CA SER A 86 4.19 3.37 3.16
C SER A 86 4.70 2.18 2.36
N PRO A 87 4.65 0.95 2.90
CA PRO A 87 3.88 0.57 4.08
C PRO A 87 4.69 0.62 5.39
N ARG A 88 4.03 0.93 6.51
CA ARG A 88 4.63 0.96 7.87
C ARG A 88 3.82 0.18 8.91
N THR A 89 3.24 -0.94 8.48
CA THR A 89 2.40 -1.78 9.33
C THR A 89 2.73 -3.24 9.07
N VAL A 90 2.55 -4.11 10.07
CA VAL A 90 2.73 -5.57 9.91
C VAL A 90 1.73 -6.21 8.95
N PHE A 91 0.72 -5.46 8.50
CA PHE A 91 -0.29 -5.86 7.50
C PHE A 91 -0.09 -5.14 6.17
N SER A 92 1.12 -4.63 5.96
CA SER A 92 1.59 -3.77 4.88
C SER A 92 0.99 -4.08 3.51
N LEU A 93 1.02 -5.37 3.13
CA LEU A 93 0.67 -5.85 1.79
C LEU A 93 -0.62 -6.69 1.75
N TRP A 94 -1.38 -6.76 2.84
CA TRP A 94 -2.54 -7.65 2.91
C TRP A 94 -3.61 -7.27 1.88
N GLY A 95 -3.92 -8.21 0.98
CA GLY A 95 -4.87 -8.06 -0.12
C GLY A 95 -4.19 -7.88 -1.49
N SER A 96 -2.86 -7.85 -1.51
CA SER A 96 -2.06 -7.99 -2.73
C SER A 96 -2.19 -9.42 -3.29
N ASN A 97 -1.95 -9.58 -4.59
CA ASN A 97 -1.77 -10.91 -5.15
C ASN A 97 -0.33 -11.40 -4.95
N GLN A 98 -0.10 -12.71 -5.04
CA GLN A 98 1.20 -13.32 -4.72
C GLN A 98 2.36 -12.70 -5.50
N GLU A 99 2.16 -12.40 -6.79
CA GLU A 99 3.21 -11.85 -7.64
C GLU A 99 3.47 -10.37 -7.33
N GLY A 100 2.42 -9.58 -7.10
CA GLY A 100 2.55 -8.19 -6.67
C GLY A 100 3.26 -8.08 -5.33
N GLU A 101 2.93 -8.96 -4.38
CA GLU A 101 3.55 -9.00 -3.06
C GLU A 101 5.06 -9.28 -3.15
N LYS A 102 5.48 -10.24 -3.98
CA LYS A 102 6.91 -10.50 -4.24
C LYS A 102 7.64 -9.29 -4.80
N VAL A 103 7.02 -8.54 -5.72
CA VAL A 103 7.62 -7.32 -6.26
C VAL A 103 7.73 -6.26 -5.18
N ALA A 104 6.67 -6.05 -4.41
CA ALA A 104 6.63 -5.10 -3.32
C ALA A 104 7.71 -5.37 -2.27
N TRP A 105 7.89 -6.64 -1.85
CA TRP A 105 8.95 -7.01 -0.91
C TRP A 105 10.34 -6.66 -1.41
N ARG A 106 10.66 -6.99 -2.66
CA ARG A 106 11.97 -6.64 -3.24
C ARG A 106 12.21 -5.14 -3.23
N VAL A 107 11.20 -4.33 -3.57
CA VAL A 107 11.33 -2.87 -3.56
C VAL A 107 11.49 -2.33 -2.13
N ILE A 108 10.78 -2.89 -1.16
CA ILE A 108 10.90 -2.50 0.26
C ILE A 108 12.31 -2.81 0.79
N GLU A 109 12.84 -4.00 0.48
CA GLU A 109 14.21 -4.40 0.81
C GLU A 109 15.25 -3.50 0.13
N GLU A 110 15.08 -3.21 -1.17
CA GLU A 110 15.95 -2.28 -1.93
C GLU A 110 16.02 -0.87 -1.31
N LEU A 111 14.95 -0.45 -0.64
CA LEU A 111 14.88 0.85 0.02
C LEU A 111 15.41 0.82 1.46
N ASP A 112 16.11 -0.25 1.87
CA ASP A 112 16.70 -0.47 3.20
C ASP A 112 15.65 -0.76 4.29
N GLY A 113 14.61 -1.51 3.94
CA GLY A 113 13.61 -1.98 4.91
C GLY A 113 12.88 -0.81 5.57
N TRP A 114 12.27 0.07 4.79
CA TRP A 114 11.34 1.05 5.37
C TRP A 114 10.13 0.29 5.93
N TRP A 115 10.16 0.03 7.24
CA TRP A 115 9.11 -0.58 8.06
C TRP A 115 8.59 0.40 9.11
#